data_AF-A0A8T1D728-F1
#
_entry.id   AF-A0A8T1D728-F1
#
_cell.length_a   1.000
_cell.length_b   1.000
_cell.length_c   1.000
_cell.angle_alpha   90.00
_cell.angle_beta   90.00
_cell.angle_gamma   90.00
#
_symmetry.space_group_name_H-M   'P 1'
#
loop_
_entity.id
_entity.type
_entity.pdbx_description
1 polymer ?
#
loop_
_entity_poly.entity_id
_entity_poly.type
_entity_poly.pdbx_seq_one_letter_code
_entity_poly.pdbx_strand_id
1 'polypeptide(L)'
;MASLKTFDIDKSQTMACTICPGAEHQMRYRLLVCSSQTCSEASDITCAWRGKIVTCLYSEHASIFEYGDHHTVASSPKRKKLSTTQKAFCRELAENHLRPMRIRHTLSRKFATPLEELPSLKTVQTL
;
A
#
# COMPACT_ATOMS: atom_id res chain seq x y z
N MET A 1 14.82 -6.77 10.04
CA MET A 1 13.35 -6.89 10.21
C MET A 1 12.79 -7.48 8.92
N ALA A 2 12.06 -8.59 8.98
CA ALA A 2 11.40 -9.12 7.80
C ALA A 2 10.37 -8.10 7.29
N SER A 3 10.36 -7.84 5.99
CA SER A 3 9.33 -6.99 5.38
C SER A 3 8.00 -7.72 5.45
N LEU A 4 6.95 -7.06 5.98
CA LEU A 4 5.59 -7.59 5.89
C LEU A 4 5.22 -7.82 4.41
N LYS A 5 4.43 -8.87 4.16
CA LYS A 5 3.81 -9.09 2.86
C LYS A 5 2.81 -7.99 2.52
N THR A 6 2.32 -7.99 1.29
CA THR A 6 1.26 -7.06 0.89
C THR A 6 0.01 -7.27 1.74
N PHE A 7 -0.47 -6.18 2.34
CA PHE A 7 -1.66 -6.15 3.18
C PHE A 7 -2.52 -4.94 2.80
N ASP A 8 -3.81 -5.04 3.11
CA ASP A 8 -4.75 -3.93 3.07
C ASP A 8 -5.20 -3.57 4.48
N ILE A 9 -5.63 -2.32 4.68
CA ILE A 9 -6.18 -1.86 5.95
C ILE A 9 -7.67 -2.18 5.96
N ASP A 10 -8.06 -3.12 6.80
CA ASP A 10 -9.46 -3.52 7.02
C ASP A 10 -10.19 -2.51 7.92
N LYS A 11 -9.51 -2.07 8.99
CA LYS A 11 -10.04 -1.06 9.91
C LYS A 11 -8.98 -0.02 10.24
N SER A 12 -9.38 1.25 10.32
CA SER A 12 -8.52 2.34 10.81
C SER A 12 -9.33 3.28 11.69
N GLN A 13 -8.95 3.42 12.95
CA GLN A 13 -9.61 4.31 13.91
C GLN A 13 -8.57 5.00 14.80
N THR A 14 -8.96 6.12 15.41
CA THR A 14 -8.19 6.75 16.49
C THR A 14 -8.74 6.32 17.84
N MET A 15 -7.86 6.24 18.83
CA MET A 15 -8.22 5.95 20.22
C MET A 15 -7.21 6.58 21.19
N ALA A 16 -7.51 6.57 22.48
CA ALA A 16 -6.58 7.03 23.51
C ALA A 16 -5.24 6.29 23.38
N CYS A 17 -4.12 7.03 23.50
CA CYS A 17 -2.80 6.44 23.37
C CYS A 17 -2.49 5.55 24.58
N THR A 18 -2.22 4.28 24.32
CA THR A 18 -1.77 3.31 25.35
C THR A 18 -0.26 3.05 25.29
N ILE A 19 0.45 3.65 24.33
CA ILE A 19 1.92 3.56 24.20
C ILE A 19 2.60 4.51 25.19
N CYS A 20 2.02 5.69 25.39
CA CYS A 20 2.56 6.72 26.26
C CYS A 20 1.77 6.72 27.59
N PRO A 21 2.41 6.48 28.75
CA PRO A 21 1.73 6.53 30.04
C PRO A 21 1.11 7.90 30.31
N GLY A 22 -0.15 7.94 30.77
CA GLY A 22 -0.85 9.20 31.10
C GLY A 22 -1.13 10.11 29.90
N ALA A 23 -1.11 9.58 28.68
CA ALA A 23 -1.26 10.38 27.48
C ALA A 23 -2.67 10.95 27.26
N GLU A 24 -2.74 12.26 27.02
CA GLU A 24 -3.94 12.96 26.53
C GLU A 24 -4.05 12.95 24.99
N HIS A 25 -3.00 12.51 24.30
CA HIS A 25 -2.98 12.42 22.84
C HIS A 25 -3.57 11.09 22.34
N GLN A 26 -3.85 11.05 21.04
CA GLN A 26 -4.42 9.88 20.38
C GLN A 26 -3.33 8.97 19.77
N MET A 27 -3.66 7.70 19.63
CA MET A 27 -2.98 6.76 18.75
C MET A 27 -3.91 6.30 17.64
N ARG A 28 -3.32 5.84 16.54
CA ARG A 28 -4.03 5.24 15.42
C ARG A 28 -3.95 3.72 15.48
N TYR A 29 -5.10 3.09 15.57
CA TYR A 29 -5.28 1.66 15.58
C TYR A 29 -5.70 1.19 14.18
N ARG A 30 -4.93 0.29 13.59
CA ARG A 30 -5.21 -0.29 12.27
C ARG A 30 -5.21 -1.80 12.31
N LEU A 31 -6.27 -2.41 11.79
CA LEU A 31 -6.32 -3.84 11.49
C LEU A 31 -5.98 -4.07 10.03
N LEU A 32 -5.15 -5.09 9.80
CA LEU A 32 -4.65 -5.46 8.49
C LEU A 32 -5.15 -6.85 8.10
N VAL A 33 -5.43 -7.01 6.81
CA VAL A 33 -5.74 -8.29 6.17
C VAL A 33 -4.74 -8.56 5.08
N CYS A 34 -4.46 -9.85 4.83
CA CYS A 34 -3.56 -10.25 3.75
C CYS A 34 -4.16 -9.86 2.39
N SER A 35 -3.40 -9.14 1.58
CA SER A 35 -3.72 -8.83 0.16
C SER A 35 -2.64 -9.34 -0.79
N SER A 36 -1.88 -10.34 -0.34
CA SER A 36 -0.82 -10.99 -1.09
C SER A 36 -1.37 -11.89 -2.20
N GLN A 37 -0.98 -11.60 -3.44
CA GLN A 37 -1.37 -12.38 -4.61
C GLN A 37 -0.92 -13.85 -4.49
N THR A 38 0.30 -14.09 -4.02
CA THR A 38 0.81 -15.46 -3.79
C THR A 38 0.03 -16.22 -2.72
N CYS A 39 -0.63 -15.55 -1.77
CA CYS A 39 -1.54 -16.21 -0.83
C CYS A 39 -2.91 -16.50 -1.46
N SER A 40 -3.36 -15.63 -2.37
CA SER A 40 -4.62 -15.78 -3.10
C SER A 40 -4.54 -16.88 -4.16
N GLU A 41 -3.38 -17.10 -4.78
CA GLU A 41 -3.17 -18.15 -5.78
C GLU A 41 -2.95 -19.53 -5.15
N ALA A 42 -2.51 -19.58 -3.89
CA ALA A 42 -2.23 -20.82 -3.20
C ALA A 42 -3.48 -21.52 -2.64
N SER A 43 -4.59 -20.80 -2.49
CA SER A 43 -5.84 -21.35 -1.97
C SER A 43 -7.02 -20.45 -2.32
N ASP A 44 -8.17 -21.06 -2.60
CA ASP A 44 -9.45 -20.36 -2.81
C ASP A 44 -10.07 -19.88 -1.48
N ILE A 45 -9.53 -20.30 -0.34
CA ILE A 45 -9.96 -19.84 0.98
C ILE A 45 -9.30 -18.48 1.27
N THR A 46 -9.95 -17.63 2.07
CA THR A 46 -9.35 -16.38 2.52
C THR A 46 -8.16 -16.65 3.45
N CYS A 47 -7.02 -16.02 3.15
CA CYS A 47 -5.81 -16.10 3.97
C CYS A 47 -6.09 -15.75 5.44
N ALA A 48 -5.65 -16.63 6.35
CA ALA A 48 -5.90 -16.51 7.79
C ALA A 48 -5.08 -15.40 8.48
N TRP A 49 -3.93 -15.02 7.90
CA TRP A 49 -3.07 -13.97 8.47
C TRP A 49 -3.80 -12.64 8.69
N ARG A 50 -3.58 -12.06 9.87
CA ARG A 50 -4.05 -10.74 10.29
C ARG A 50 -2.91 -9.97 10.91
N GLY A 51 -2.92 -8.65 10.69
CA GLY A 51 -1.98 -7.74 11.33
C GLY A 51 -2.70 -6.68 12.14
N LYS A 52 -2.00 -6.11 13.11
CA LYS A 52 -2.44 -4.94 13.86
C LYS A 52 -1.27 -3.96 13.96
N ILE A 53 -1.49 -2.72 13.54
CA ILE A 53 -0.55 -1.63 13.74
C ILE A 53 -1.16 -0.64 14.71
N VAL A 54 -0.42 -0.31 15.75
CA VAL A 54 -0.76 0.76 16.68
C VAL A 54 0.32 1.82 16.57
N THR A 55 -0.05 3.02 16.14
CA THR A 55 0.88 4.14 15.95
C THR A 55 0.51 5.29 16.87
N CYS A 56 1.39 5.67 17.78
CA CYS A 56 1.26 6.91 18.55
C CYS A 56 1.33 8.10 17.58
N LEU A 57 0.33 8.99 17.60
CA LEU A 57 0.29 10.13 16.67
C LEU A 57 1.20 11.30 17.10
N TYR A 58 1.72 11.26 18.33
CA TYR A 58 2.64 12.27 18.83
C TYR A 58 4.11 11.86 18.61
N SER A 59 4.49 10.68 19.09
CA SER A 59 5.86 10.18 19.00
C SER A 59 6.18 9.46 17.69
N GLU A 60 5.18 9.22 16.84
CA GLU A 60 5.24 8.39 15.64
C GLU A 60 5.68 6.93 15.90
N HIS A 61 5.82 6.53 17.16
CA HIS A 61 6.17 5.17 17.53
C HIS A 61 5.07 4.20 17.08
N ALA A 62 5.46 3.17 16.33
CA ALA A 62 4.56 2.15 15.83
C ALA A 62 4.93 0.77 16.37
N SER A 63 3.95 0.08 16.93
CA SER A 63 4.05 -1.34 17.30
C SER A 63 3.21 -2.17 16.32
N ILE A 64 3.78 -3.27 15.85
CA ILE A 64 3.17 -4.17 14.87
C ILE A 64 2.98 -5.54 15.53
N PHE A 65 1.79 -6.10 15.38
CA PHE A 65 1.42 -7.42 15.89
C PHE A 65 0.85 -8.24 14.74
N GLU A 66 1.16 -9.53 14.72
CA GLU A 66 0.70 -10.48 13.70
C GLU A 66 -0.06 -11.63 14.37
N TYR A 67 -1.07 -12.15 13.69
CA TYR A 67 -1.88 -13.27 14.14
C TYR A 67 -2.23 -14.18 12.97
N GLY A 68 -2.09 -15.49 13.18
CA GLY A 68 -2.29 -16.51 12.14
C GLY A 68 -1.21 -16.49 11.07
N ASP A 69 -1.30 -17.44 10.15
CA ASP A 69 -0.28 -17.67 9.12
C ASP A 69 -0.77 -17.27 7.72
N HIS A 70 0.20 -16.88 6.89
CA HIS A 70 -0.03 -16.78 5.46
C HIS A 70 -0.11 -18.18 4.83
N HIS A 71 -0.88 -18.34 3.77
CA HIS A 71 -0.93 -19.60 3.01
C HIS A 71 0.42 -20.00 2.41
N THR A 72 1.29 -19.02 2.15
CA THR A 72 2.61 -19.25 1.60
C THR A 72 3.64 -18.42 2.34
N VAL A 73 4.91 -18.79 2.26
CA VAL A 73 6.04 -17.94 2.69
C VAL A 73 6.48 -16.97 1.59
N ALA A 74 6.14 -17.24 0.33
CA ALA A 74 6.55 -16.46 -0.83
C ALA A 74 5.92 -15.06 -0.85
N SER A 75 6.74 -14.01 -0.88
CA SER A 75 6.26 -12.63 -1.02
C SER A 75 5.69 -12.37 -2.41
N SER A 76 4.64 -11.54 -2.49
CA SER A 76 4.12 -11.08 -3.78
C SER A 76 5.18 -10.28 -4.55
N PRO A 77 5.17 -10.31 -5.90
CA PRO A 77 5.89 -9.35 -6.69
C PRO A 77 5.54 -7.93 -6.24
N LYS A 78 6.55 -7.05 -6.11
CA LYS A 78 6.30 -5.67 -5.70
C LYS A 78 5.38 -5.00 -6.71
N ARG A 79 4.25 -4.45 -6.25
CA ARG A 79 3.36 -3.66 -7.11
C ARG A 79 4.17 -2.56 -7.79
N LYS A 80 3.99 -2.43 -9.09
CA LYS A 80 4.69 -1.42 -9.90
C LYS A 80 4.21 -0.04 -9.46
N LYS A 81 5.12 0.79 -8.93
CA LYS A 81 4.81 2.12 -8.41
C LYS A 81 5.51 3.16 -9.27
N LEU A 82 4.81 4.26 -9.55
CA LEU A 82 5.44 5.42 -10.16
C LEU A 82 6.41 6.08 -9.17
N SER A 83 7.60 6.42 -9.65
CA SER A 83 8.53 7.28 -8.93
C SER A 83 7.95 8.69 -8.76
N THR A 84 8.50 9.47 -7.82
CA THR A 84 8.07 10.87 -7.61
C THR A 84 8.13 11.69 -8.90
N THR A 85 9.18 11.52 -9.69
CA THR A 85 9.37 12.18 -11.00
C THR A 85 8.31 11.74 -12.01
N GLN A 86 8.01 10.44 -12.09
CA GLN A 86 6.97 9.92 -12.97
C GLN A 86 5.58 10.44 -12.58
N LYS A 87 5.29 10.54 -11.27
CA LYS A 87 4.04 11.12 -10.78
C LYS A 87 3.89 12.60 -11.14
N ALA A 88 4.95 13.39 -10.95
CA ALA A 88 4.94 14.81 -11.32
C ALA A 88 4.67 15.00 -12.81
N PHE A 89 5.34 14.19 -13.66
CA PHE A 89 5.09 14.21 -15.09
C PHE A 89 3.66 13.79 -15.46
N CYS A 90 3.10 12.76 -14.81
CA CYS A 90 1.71 12.39 -15.03
C CYS A 90 0.73 13.50 -14.64
N ARG A 91 0.98 14.24 -13.55
CA ARG A 91 0.16 15.37 -13.13
C ARG A 91 0.18 16.51 -14.14
N GLU A 92 1.36 16.88 -14.63
CA GLU A 92 1.52 17.89 -15.70
C GLU A 92 0.69 17.52 -16.95
N LEU A 93 0.75 16.25 -17.37
CA LEU A 93 -0.04 15.79 -18.52
C LEU A 93 -1.55 15.77 -18.24
N ALA A 94 -1.95 15.48 -17.00
CA ALA A 94 -3.35 15.52 -16.57
C ALA A 94 -3.90 16.95 -16.51
N GLU A 95 -3.09 17.92 -16.07
CA GLU A 95 -3.39 19.36 -16.11
C GLU A 95 -3.59 19.84 -17.56
N ASN A 96 -2.82 19.28 -18.50
CA ASN A 96 -3.01 19.49 -19.94
C ASN A 96 -4.18 18.67 -20.54
N HIS A 97 -5.08 18.17 -19.70
CA HIS A 97 -6.28 17.41 -20.08
C HIS A 97 -6.03 16.16 -20.95
N LEU A 98 -4.83 15.57 -20.88
CA LEU A 98 -4.57 14.34 -21.58
C LEU A 98 -5.30 13.18 -20.92
N ARG A 99 -5.93 12.33 -21.75
CA ARG A 99 -6.62 11.13 -21.27
C ARG A 99 -5.64 10.18 -20.57
N PRO A 100 -6.03 9.47 -19.50
CA PRO A 100 -5.15 8.56 -18.75
C PRO A 100 -4.39 7.54 -19.60
N MET A 101 -5.03 7.02 -20.65
CA MET A 101 -4.36 6.13 -21.62
C MET A 101 -3.21 6.83 -22.34
N ARG A 102 -3.41 8.06 -22.82
CA ARG A 102 -2.37 8.87 -23.48
C ARG A 102 -1.24 9.19 -22.52
N ILE A 103 -1.56 9.52 -21.26
CA ILE A 103 -0.57 9.73 -20.19
C ILE A 103 0.29 8.47 -20.02
N ARG A 104 -0.32 7.28 -19.91
CA ARG A 104 0.41 6.01 -19.75
C ARG A 104 1.36 5.71 -20.91
N HIS A 105 0.93 5.91 -22.15
CA HIS A 105 1.80 5.71 -23.32
C HIS A 105 2.92 6.75 -23.40
N THR A 106 2.64 8.02 -23.10
CA THR A 106 3.67 9.07 -23.09
C THR A 106 4.69 8.83 -21.98
N LEU A 107 4.24 8.38 -20.81
CA LEU A 107 5.10 8.00 -19.69
C LEU A 107 6.05 6.86 -20.07
N SER A 108 5.53 5.80 -20.71
CA SER A 108 6.33 4.67 -21.19
C SER A 108 7.46 5.13 -22.11
N ARG A 109 7.14 5.99 -23.09
CA ARG A 109 8.14 6.55 -24.02
C ARG A 109 9.16 7.45 -23.32
N LYS A 110 8.73 8.36 -22.44
CA LYS A 110 9.62 9.34 -21.80
C LYS A 110 10.63 8.71 -20.84
N PHE A 111 10.24 7.63 -20.16
CA PHE A 111 11.08 6.96 -19.16
C PHE A 111 11.58 5.58 -19.61
N ALA A 112 11.44 5.25 -20.91
CA ALA A 112 11.79 3.95 -21.49
C ALA A 112 11.28 2.75 -20.67
N THR A 113 10.11 2.91 -20.03
CA THR A 113 9.53 1.89 -19.16
C THR A 113 8.48 1.11 -19.96
N PRO A 114 8.55 -0.24 -20.06
CA PRO A 114 7.55 -1.04 -20.74
C PRO A 114 6.14 -0.79 -20.21
N LEU A 115 5.11 -0.89 -21.07
CA LEU A 115 3.72 -0.61 -20.66
C LEU A 115 3.24 -1.59 -19.60
N GLU A 116 3.69 -2.84 -19.69
CA GLU A 116 3.46 -3.92 -18.74
C GLU A 116 4.05 -3.56 -17.38
N GLU A 117 5.12 -2.77 -17.37
CA GLU A 117 5.81 -2.29 -16.18
C GLU A 117 5.19 -1.04 -15.54
N LEU A 118 4.23 -0.42 -16.22
CA LEU A 118 3.50 0.72 -15.67
C LEU A 118 2.27 0.28 -14.87
N PRO A 119 1.92 1.01 -13.78
CA PRO A 119 0.71 0.76 -13.04
C PRO A 119 -0.54 0.95 -13.90
N SER A 120 -1.65 0.34 -13.44
CA SER A 120 -2.94 0.37 -14.13
C SER A 120 -3.47 1.79 -14.34
N LEU A 121 -4.38 1.97 -15.31
CA LEU A 121 -5.00 3.27 -15.59
C LEU A 121 -5.71 3.87 -14.38
N LYS A 122 -6.30 3.03 -13.51
CA LYS A 122 -6.94 3.47 -12.27
C LYS A 122 -5.95 4.20 -11.35
N THR A 123 -4.70 3.75 -11.30
CA THR A 123 -3.64 4.39 -10.52
C THR A 123 -3.21 5.72 -11.13
N VAL A 124 -3.20 5.84 -12.47
CA VAL A 124 -2.88 7.09 -13.18
C VAL A 124 -3.99 8.14 -12.99
N GLN A 125 -5.24 7.71 -12.84
CA GLN A 125 -6.40 8.58 -12.61
C GLN A 125 -6.45 9.20 -11.20
N THR A 126 -5.74 8.63 -10.23
CA THR A 126 -5.78 9.05 -8.82
C THR A 126 -4.46 9.72 -8.36
N LEU A 127 -3.69 10.29 -9.29
CA LEU A 127 -2.36 10.87 -9.03
C LEU A 127 -2.37 12.34 -8.57
#